data_AF-A0A966U067-F1
#
_entry.id   AF-A0A966U067-F1
#
_cell.length_a   1.000
_cell.length_b   1.000
_cell.length_c   1.000
_cell.angle_alpha   90.00
_cell.angle_beta   90.00
_cell.angle_gamma   90.00
#
_symmetry.space_group_name_H-M   'P 1'
#
loop_
_entity.id
_entity.type
_entity.pdbx_description
1 polymer ?
#
loop_
_entity_poly.entity_id
_entity_poly.type
_entity_poly.pdbx_seq_one_letter_code
_entity_poly.pdbx_strand_id
1 'polypeptide(L)'
;YVADHGIPKTIDELLTHRLIGYVEDLLFSDRLNIAKQVASEWISNLAIYSPIGQVEAVRSSLGIGVLHEFLLGKGDGLIAVLPELQLSREFFLVSHPTTERIPRIQAVLGFMRSLSGSVH
;
A
#
# COMPACT_ATOMS: atom_id res chain seq x y z
N TYR A 1 3.57 -15.39 -11.13
CA TYR A 1 3.10 -15.99 -9.86
C TYR A 1 1.76 -16.69 -10.00
N VAL A 2 0.64 -15.96 -10.20
CA VAL A 2 -0.71 -16.59 -10.22
C VAL A 2 -0.95 -17.54 -11.40
N ALA A 3 -0.19 -17.41 -12.49
CA ALA A 3 -0.20 -18.40 -13.57
C ALA A 3 0.22 -19.80 -13.09
N ASP A 4 1.13 -19.88 -12.13
CA ASP A 4 1.69 -21.14 -11.62
C ASP A 4 0.95 -21.64 -10.36
N HIS A 5 0.34 -20.74 -9.59
CA HIS A 5 -0.27 -21.05 -8.29
C HIS A 5 -1.79 -20.89 -8.25
N GLY A 6 -2.41 -20.40 -9.33
CA GLY A 6 -3.82 -20.00 -9.35
C GLY A 6 -4.05 -18.60 -8.78
N ILE A 7 -5.26 -18.09 -9.01
CA ILE A 7 -5.75 -16.83 -8.47
C ILE A 7 -6.71 -17.18 -7.32
N PRO A 8 -6.43 -16.77 -6.07
CA PRO A 8 -7.34 -17.05 -4.96
C PRO A 8 -8.63 -16.25 -5.12
N LYS A 9 -9.76 -16.88 -4.80
CA LYS A 9 -11.11 -16.32 -4.90
C LYS A 9 -11.74 -16.02 -3.54
N THR A 10 -11.08 -16.42 -2.46
CA THR A 10 -11.50 -16.14 -1.09
C THR A 10 -10.30 -15.70 -0.25
N ILE A 11 -10.57 -15.11 0.91
CA ILE A 11 -9.52 -14.77 1.89
C ILE A 11 -8.81 -16.03 2.38
N ASP A 12 -9.55 -17.11 2.63
CA ASP A 12 -8.95 -18.38 3.08
C ASP A 12 -7.98 -18.95 2.04
N GLU A 13 -8.37 -18.94 0.76
CA GLU A 13 -7.46 -19.34 -0.33
C GLU A 13 -6.25 -18.40 -0.39
N LEU A 14 -6.45 -17.08 -0.29
CA LEU A 14 -5.39 -16.09 -0.30
C LEU A 14 -4.34 -16.38 0.77
N LEU A 15 -4.76 -16.73 1.99
CA LEU A 15 -3.86 -17.05 3.11
C LEU A 15 -2.99 -18.31 2.88
N THR A 16 -3.30 -19.12 1.86
CA THR A 16 -2.46 -20.26 1.45
C THR A 16 -1.36 -19.91 0.45
N HIS A 17 -1.41 -18.71 -0.14
CA HIS A 17 -0.38 -18.24 -1.07
C HIS A 17 0.82 -17.64 -0.34
N ARG A 18 1.91 -17.43 -1.09
CA ARG A 18 3.02 -16.60 -0.65
C ARG A 18 2.59 -15.14 -0.59
N LEU A 19 2.59 -14.60 0.62
CA LEU A 19 2.16 -13.24 0.91
C LEU A 19 3.36 -12.29 1.09
N ILE A 20 3.24 -11.12 0.50
CA ILE A 20 4.17 -9.98 0.61
C ILE A 20 3.49 -8.92 1.48
N GLY A 21 4.17 -8.47 2.52
CA GLY A 21 3.65 -7.44 3.41
C GLY A 21 4.77 -6.68 4.11
N TYR A 22 4.46 -6.07 5.23
CA TYR A 22 5.38 -5.22 5.97
C TYR A 22 6.27 -6.01 6.93
N VAL A 23 7.43 -5.42 7.27
CA VAL A 23 8.20 -5.80 8.44
C VAL A 23 7.48 -5.22 9.65
N GLU A 24 6.79 -6.07 10.42
CA GLU A 24 5.89 -5.64 11.51
C GLU A 24 6.62 -4.77 12.54
N ASP A 25 7.83 -5.17 12.94
CA ASP A 25 8.66 -4.45 13.93
C ASP A 25 9.08 -3.03 13.51
N LEU A 26 9.00 -2.71 12.21
CA LEU A 26 9.36 -1.38 11.69
C LEU A 26 8.15 -0.46 11.54
N LEU A 27 6.92 -0.97 11.72
CA LEU A 27 5.72 -0.15 11.66
C LEU A 27 5.54 0.64 12.96
N PHE A 28 5.30 1.94 12.81
CA PHE A 28 5.02 2.82 13.95
C PHE A 28 3.72 2.46 14.70
N SER A 29 2.77 1.83 14.01
CA SER A 29 1.49 1.38 14.56
C SER A 29 0.90 0.27 13.70
N ASP A 30 0.20 -0.68 14.32
CA ASP A 30 -0.55 -1.75 13.65
C ASP A 30 -1.57 -1.22 12.64
N ARG A 31 -2.08 0.00 12.83
CA ARG A 31 -2.99 0.64 11.87
C ARG A 31 -2.36 0.87 10.50
N LEU A 32 -1.02 0.92 10.42
CA LEU A 32 -0.29 1.03 9.17
C LEU A 32 -0.10 -0.32 8.48
N ASN A 33 -0.36 -1.44 9.16
CA ASN A 33 -0.28 -2.76 8.57
C ASN A 33 -1.53 -3.05 7.72
N ILE A 34 -1.50 -2.64 6.46
CA ILE A 34 -2.63 -2.77 5.54
C ILE A 34 -2.97 -4.25 5.29
N ALA A 35 -1.96 -5.11 5.21
CA ALA A 35 -2.12 -6.54 5.03
C ALA A 35 -2.96 -7.18 6.16
N LYS A 36 -2.70 -6.79 7.42
CA LYS A 36 -3.48 -7.23 8.58
C LYS A 36 -4.92 -6.69 8.62
N GLN A 37 -5.25 -5.66 7.83
CA GLN A 37 -6.64 -5.20 7.67
C GLN A 37 -7.43 -6.03 6.67
N VAL A 38 -6.75 -6.70 5.74
CA VAL A 38 -7.38 -7.67 4.83
C VAL A 38 -7.74 -8.95 5.60
N ALA A 39 -6.80 -9.45 6.41
CA ALA A 39 -7.02 -10.58 7.31
C ALA A 39 -6.10 -10.47 8.53
N SER A 40 -6.64 -10.64 9.73
CA SER A 40 -5.85 -10.66 10.97
C SER A 40 -4.77 -11.75 10.99
N GLU A 41 -5.04 -12.83 10.28
CA GLU A 41 -4.24 -14.05 10.13
C GLU A 41 -3.15 -13.88 9.07
N TRP A 42 -3.05 -12.72 8.39
CA TRP A 42 -2.04 -12.48 7.38
C TRP A 42 -0.63 -12.68 7.94
N ILE A 43 0.15 -13.58 7.34
CA ILE A 43 1.56 -13.81 7.67
C ILE A 43 2.39 -13.53 6.43
N SER A 44 3.23 -12.49 6.47
CA SER A 44 4.11 -12.12 5.36
C SER A 44 5.24 -13.16 5.22
N ASN A 45 5.24 -13.94 4.15
CA ASN A 45 6.38 -14.81 3.81
C ASN A 45 7.59 -13.98 3.34
N LEU A 46 7.32 -12.81 2.75
CA LEU A 46 8.31 -11.80 2.41
C LEU A 46 7.89 -10.46 3.00
N ALA A 47 8.74 -9.90 3.86
CA ALA A 47 8.46 -8.65 4.55
C ALA A 47 9.36 -7.53 3.98
N ILE A 48 8.74 -6.45 3.49
CA ILE A 48 9.42 -5.30 2.89
C ILE A 48 8.81 -4.03 3.49
N TYR A 49 9.66 -3.14 4.03
CA TYR A 49 9.19 -1.90 4.63
C TYR A 49 8.68 -0.87 3.60
N SER A 50 9.39 -0.72 2.49
CA SER A 50 9.06 0.26 1.46
C SER A 50 7.84 -0.16 0.63
N PRO A 51 6.78 0.67 0.52
CA PRO A 51 5.65 0.41 -0.36
C PRO A 51 6.07 0.19 -1.83
N ILE A 52 7.03 0.98 -2.32
CA ILE A 52 7.57 0.83 -3.68
C ILE A 52 8.29 -0.52 -3.81
N GLY A 53 9.05 -0.93 -2.79
CA GLY A 53 9.71 -2.24 -2.78
C GLY A 53 8.72 -3.42 -2.81
N GLN A 54 7.55 -3.28 -2.16
CA GLN A 54 6.49 -4.28 -2.24
C GLN A 54 5.92 -4.39 -3.66
N VAL A 55 5.67 -3.26 -4.34
CA VAL A 55 5.24 -3.25 -5.75
C VAL A 55 6.25 -4.01 -6.63
N GLU A 56 7.54 -3.70 -6.50
CA GLU A 56 8.59 -4.37 -7.28
C GLU A 56 8.69 -5.88 -6.98
N ALA A 57 8.48 -6.28 -5.73
CA ALA A 57 8.46 -7.69 -5.36
C ALA A 57 7.28 -8.44 -6.00
N VAL A 58 6.07 -7.85 -6.00
CA VAL A 58 4.90 -8.44 -6.66
C VAL A 58 5.10 -8.50 -8.18
N ARG A 59 5.60 -7.43 -8.80
CA ARG A 59 5.94 -7.39 -10.24
C ARG A 59 6.95 -8.47 -10.62
N SER A 60 7.91 -8.74 -9.74
CA SER A 60 8.91 -9.80 -9.89
C SER A 60 8.36 -11.20 -9.62
N SER A 61 7.03 -11.38 -9.54
CA SER A 61 6.37 -12.65 -9.28
C SER A 61 6.76 -13.31 -7.95
N LEU A 62 7.17 -12.53 -6.94
CA LEU A 62 7.57 -13.07 -5.64
C LEU A 62 6.40 -13.42 -4.72
N GLY A 63 5.15 -13.13 -5.10
CA GLY A 63 3.97 -13.44 -4.29
C GLY A 63 2.79 -12.51 -4.56
N ILE A 64 1.82 -12.51 -3.65
CA ILE A 64 0.66 -11.61 -3.64
C ILE A 64 0.85 -10.59 -2.52
N GLY A 65 0.58 -9.32 -2.78
CA GLY A 65 0.69 -8.26 -1.78
C GLY A 65 -0.46 -7.27 -1.87
N VAL A 66 -0.71 -6.57 -0.76
CA VAL A 66 -1.63 -5.43 -0.74
C VAL A 66 -0.87 -4.18 -1.17
N LEU A 67 -1.22 -3.62 -2.32
CA LEU A 67 -0.49 -2.52 -2.95
C LEU A 67 -1.29 -1.23 -2.91
N HIS A 68 -0.59 -0.09 -2.88
CA HIS A 68 -1.21 1.20 -3.06
C HIS A 68 -1.41 1.50 -4.54
N GLU A 69 -2.66 1.73 -4.95
CA GLU A 69 -3.04 1.98 -6.34
C GLU A 69 -2.26 3.14 -6.97
N PHE A 70 -2.00 4.22 -6.24
CA PHE A 70 -1.25 5.38 -6.74
C PHE A 70 0.23 5.09 -7.06
N LEU A 71 0.76 3.93 -6.63
CA LEU A 71 2.11 3.48 -7.00
C LEU A 71 2.11 2.61 -8.26
N LEU A 72 0.94 2.25 -8.79
CA LEU A 72 0.79 1.36 -9.93
C LEU A 72 0.71 2.17 -11.22
N GLY A 73 1.42 1.71 -12.25
CA GLY A 73 1.39 2.25 -13.59
C GLY A 73 0.41 1.50 -14.49
N LYS A 74 -0.01 2.14 -15.58
CA LYS A 74 -0.72 1.44 -16.66
C LYS A 74 0.23 0.41 -17.27
N GLY A 75 -0.22 -0.84 -17.36
CA GLY A 75 0.54 -1.91 -18.01
C GLY A 75 1.53 -2.64 -17.11
N ASP A 76 1.40 -2.53 -15.78
CA ASP A 76 2.28 -3.20 -14.81
C ASP A 76 2.27 -4.74 -14.85
N GLY A 77 1.42 -5.35 -15.68
CA GLY A 77 1.27 -6.81 -15.74
C GLY A 77 0.74 -7.43 -14.45
N LEU A 78 0.16 -6.61 -13.57
CA LEU A 78 -0.45 -7.04 -12.31
C LEU A 78 -1.90 -7.48 -12.54
N ILE A 79 -2.31 -8.49 -11.78
CA ILE A 79 -3.68 -9.00 -11.76
C ILE A 79 -4.27 -8.65 -10.40
N ALA A 80 -5.43 -7.99 -10.40
CA ALA A 80 -6.17 -7.73 -9.16
C ALA A 80 -6.68 -9.05 -8.57
N VAL A 81 -6.35 -9.28 -7.31
CA VAL A 81 -6.80 -10.42 -6.50
C VAL A 81 -7.83 -9.91 -5.51
N LEU A 82 -9.01 -10.54 -5.46
CA LEU A 82 -10.16 -10.09 -4.63
C LEU A 82 -10.49 -8.59 -4.87
N PRO A 83 -10.84 -8.19 -6.12
CA PRO A 83 -11.02 -6.78 -6.48
C PRO A 83 -12.11 -6.04 -5.66
N GLU A 84 -12.99 -6.77 -5.00
CA GLU A 84 -13.98 -6.25 -4.05
C GLU A 84 -13.37 -5.74 -2.73
N LEU A 85 -12.14 -6.16 -2.39
CA LEU A 85 -11.42 -5.73 -1.21
C LEU A 85 -10.59 -4.48 -1.53
N GLN A 86 -11.23 -3.32 -1.42
CA GLN A 86 -10.58 -2.02 -1.58
C GLN A 86 -10.50 -1.29 -0.25
N LEU A 87 -9.28 -0.84 0.10
CA LEU A 87 -9.01 -0.10 1.32
C LEU A 87 -8.68 1.35 0.96
N SER A 88 -9.47 2.29 1.46
CA SER A 88 -9.19 3.72 1.29
C SER A 88 -8.28 4.24 2.41
N ARG A 89 -7.54 5.31 2.08
CA ARG A 89 -6.69 6.04 3.03
C ARG A 89 -6.86 7.52 2.83
N GLU A 90 -6.88 8.23 3.95
CA GLU A 90 -6.86 9.69 3.98
C GLU A 90 -5.44 10.14 4.33
N PHE A 91 -4.90 11.06 3.53
CA PHE A 91 -3.61 11.69 3.79
C PHE A 91 -3.84 13.12 4.25
N PHE A 92 -3.24 13.48 5.38
CA PHE A 92 -3.38 14.78 5.99
C PHE A 92 -2.06 15.55 5.91
N LEU A 93 -2.14 16.83 5.54
CA LEU A 93 -1.03 17.77 5.72
C LEU A 93 -1.13 18.35 7.13
N VAL A 94 -0.13 18.08 7.97
CA VAL A 94 -0.10 18.52 9.37
C VAL A 94 1.05 19.51 9.56
N SER A 95 0.77 20.68 10.14
CA SER A 95 1.76 21.66 10.55
C SER A 95 1.43 22.21 11.93
N HIS A 96 2.45 22.57 12.72
CA HIS A 96 2.22 23.19 14.01
C HIS A 96 1.61 24.60 13.83
N PRO A 97 0.59 25.01 14.63
CA PRO A 97 -0.10 26.30 14.44
C PRO A 97 0.82 27.53 14.40
N THR A 98 1.93 27.50 15.14
CA THR A 98 2.91 28.60 15.13
C THR A 98 3.81 28.61 13.89
N THR A 99 4.01 27.45 13.25
CA THR A 99 4.81 27.32 12.02
C THR A 99 4.00 27.58 10.76
N GLU A 100 2.67 27.42 10.84
CA GLU A 100 1.76 27.61 9.72
C GLU A 100 1.86 29.04 9.15
N ARG A 101 2.14 30.06 9.96
CA ARG A 101 2.24 31.45 9.49
C ARG A 101 3.54 31.76 8.74
N ILE A 102 4.50 30.84 8.69
CA ILE A 102 5.79 31.07 8.03
C ILE A 102 5.58 31.00 6.50
N PRO A 103 5.96 32.02 5.71
CA PRO A 103 5.69 32.06 4.27
C PRO A 103 6.17 30.84 3.48
N ARG A 104 7.36 30.31 3.80
CA ARG A 104 7.90 29.11 3.13
C ARG A 104 7.07 27.85 3.40
N ILE A 105 6.47 27.74 4.58
CA ILE A 105 5.61 26.62 4.96
C ILE A 105 4.28 26.74 4.21
N GLN A 106 3.68 27.93 4.17
CA GLN A 106 2.47 28.19 3.37
C GLN A 106 2.68 27.87 1.89
N ALA A 107 3.83 28.23 1.32
CA ALA A 107 4.15 27.92 -0.07
C ALA A 107 4.14 26.41 -0.34
N VAL A 108 4.80 25.61 0.51
CA VAL A 108 4.82 24.15 0.35
C VAL A 108 3.43 23.54 0.58
N LEU A 109 2.71 23.96 1.63
CA LEU A 109 1.35 23.47 1.89
C LEU A 109 0.39 23.82 0.74
N GLY A 110 0.49 25.03 0.18
CA GLY A 110 -0.28 25.45 -0.99
C GLY A 110 0.03 24.60 -2.22
N PHE A 111 1.32 24.34 -2.49
CA PHE A 111 1.73 23.46 -3.58
C PHE A 111 1.20 22.03 -3.38
N MET A 112 1.38 21.43 -2.21
CA MET A 112 0.88 20.09 -1.91
C MET A 112 -0.65 19.99 -2.09
N ARG A 113 -1.40 21.02 -1.66
CA ARG A 113 -2.86 21.10 -1.88
C ARG A 113 -3.20 21.17 -3.37
N SER A 114 -2.43 21.89 -4.19
CA SER A 114 -2.69 21.93 -5.63
C SER A 114 -2.48 20.58 -6.34
N LEU A 115 -1.69 19.67 -5.76
CA LEU A 115 -1.48 18.32 -6.29
C LEU A 115 -2.61 17.34 -5.92
N SER A 116 -3.49 17.69 -4.99
CA SER A 116 -4.52 16.77 -4.47
C SER A 116 -5.51 16.26 -5.52
N GLY A 117 -5.74 17.01 -6.61
CA GLY A 117 -6.56 16.56 -7.75
C GLY A 117 -5.81 15.75 -8.81
N SER A 118 -4.49 15.53 -8.63
CA SER A 118 -3.64 14.77 -9.56
C SER A 118 -3.39 13.33 -9.11
N VAL A 119 -3.91 12.93 -7.94
CA VAL A 119 -3.79 11.58 -7.39
C VAL A 119 -5.15 10.89 -7.56
N HIS A 120 -5.47 10.51 -8.79
CA HIS A 120 -6.60 9.68 -9.16
C HIS A 120 -6.14 8.64 -10.18
#